data_AF-A0A1W1DGD0-F1
#
_entry.id   AF-A0A1W1DGD0-F1
#
_cell.length_a   1.000
_cell.length_b   1.000
_cell.length_c   1.000
_cell.angle_alpha   90.00
_cell.angle_beta   90.00
_cell.angle_gamma   90.00
#
_symmetry.space_group_name_H-M   'P 1'
#
loop_
_entity.id
_entity.type
_entity.pdbx_description
1 polymer ?
#
loop_
_entity_poly.entity_id
_entity_poly.type
_entity_poly.pdbx_seq_one_letter_code
_entity_poly.pdbx_strand_id
1 'polypeptide(L)'
;MYRIVVGLNNGEIKTSSVFDPFNVEVHLAEDLLVPDYVFNHFGMIALDEKESLIKRYYHMLEHDHAFEYLSEEWQGAFHARNESMKQLTDEDELRYIIEHIPALRNLEGYYLRSAVINLFNSTISMSFNCDGTQIMSHKKFREFIEEYV
;
A
#
# COMPACT_ATOMS: atom_id res chain seq x y z
N MET A 1 8.20 4.70 -1.35
CA MET A 1 7.29 3.68 -0.76
C MET A 1 6.02 3.51 -1.57
N TYR A 2 5.65 2.27 -1.90
CA TYR A 2 4.39 1.91 -2.56
C TYR A 2 3.47 1.04 -1.68
N ARG A 3 3.99 0.49 -0.58
CA ARG A 3 3.21 -0.26 0.41
C ARG A 3 3.73 0.07 1.79
N ILE A 4 2.80 0.26 2.73
CA ILE A 4 3.09 0.41 4.16
C ILE A 4 2.24 -0.60 4.95
N VAL A 5 2.86 -1.23 5.94
CA VAL A 5 2.20 -2.06 6.94
C VAL A 5 2.35 -1.36 8.28
N VAL A 6 1.23 -1.08 8.92
CA VAL A 6 1.17 -0.47 10.25
C VAL A 6 0.77 -1.55 11.25
N GLY A 7 1.74 -1.97 12.05
CA GLY A 7 1.55 -2.90 13.17
C GLY A 7 1.15 -2.12 14.42
N LEU A 8 -0.15 -1.98 14.65
CA LEU A 8 -0.63 -1.16 15.75
C LEU A 8 -0.38 -1.84 17.11
N ASN A 9 -0.30 -3.17 17.16
CA ASN A 9 -0.11 -3.93 18.40
C ASN A 9 1.35 -4.00 18.87
N ASN A 10 2.31 -3.84 17.96
CA ASN A 10 3.73 -4.02 18.23
C ASN A 10 4.57 -2.77 17.91
N GLY A 11 3.94 -1.69 17.42
CA GLY A 11 4.62 -0.45 17.06
C GLY A 11 5.52 -0.58 15.83
N GLU A 12 5.34 -1.63 15.02
CA GLU A 12 6.20 -1.91 13.87
C GLU A 12 5.63 -1.28 12.60
N ILE A 13 6.47 -0.61 11.82
CA ILE A 13 6.14 -0.11 10.50
C ILE A 13 6.98 -0.84 9.47
N LYS A 14 6.33 -1.56 8.55
CA LYS A 14 7.02 -2.17 7.41
C LYS A 14 6.77 -1.35 6.16
N THR A 15 7.82 -1.10 5.38
CA THR A 15 7.68 -0.36 4.13
C THR A 15 8.25 -1.16 2.97
N SER A 16 7.64 -0.99 1.80
CA SER A 16 8.22 -1.46 0.54
C SER A 16 8.39 -0.27 -0.38
N SER A 17 9.62 -0.10 -0.88
CA SER A 17 10.02 1.05 -1.67
C SER A 17 10.04 0.73 -3.16
N VAL A 18 9.77 1.74 -3.99
CA VAL A 18 9.97 1.61 -5.43
C VAL A 18 11.46 1.61 -5.79
N PHE A 19 12.33 2.05 -4.88
CA PHE A 19 13.78 2.06 -5.06
C PHE A 19 14.44 0.72 -4.68
N ASP A 20 13.76 -0.10 -3.89
CA ASP A 20 14.17 -1.48 -3.56
C ASP A 20 12.90 -2.37 -3.53
N PRO A 21 12.33 -2.70 -4.71
CA PRO A 21 11.00 -3.32 -4.81
C PRO A 21 10.96 -4.78 -4.35
N PHE A 22 12.11 -5.42 -4.15
CA PHE A 22 12.21 -6.81 -3.73
C PHE A 22 12.50 -6.97 -2.24
N ASN A 23 12.55 -5.87 -1.49
CA ASN A 23 12.88 -5.85 -0.09
C ASN A 23 11.78 -5.21 0.77
N VAL A 24 11.84 -5.48 2.07
CA VAL A 24 10.95 -4.90 3.08
C VAL A 24 11.81 -4.33 4.19
N GLU A 25 11.69 -3.02 4.40
CA GLU A 25 12.34 -2.35 5.52
C GLU A 25 11.39 -2.34 6.73
N VAL A 26 11.95 -2.47 7.92
CA VAL A 26 11.22 -2.53 9.19
C VAL A 26 11.74 -1.41 10.10
N HIS A 27 10.81 -0.63 10.62
CA HIS A 27 11.08 0.54 11.46
C HIS A 27 10.20 0.50 12.72
N LEU A 28 10.61 1.20 13.77
CA LEU A 28 9.75 1.45 14.91
C LEU A 28 8.90 2.70 14.64
N ALA A 29 7.65 2.69 15.08
CA ALA A 29 6.74 3.83 14.92
C ALA A 29 7.27 5.10 15.62
N GLU A 30 8.04 4.94 16.70
CA GLU A 30 8.68 6.07 17.40
C GLU A 30 9.78 6.74 16.56
N ASP A 31 10.51 5.97 15.73
CA ASP A 31 11.52 6.53 14.84
C ASP A 31 10.90 7.44 13.77
N LEU A 32 9.69 7.10 13.30
CA LEU A 32 8.95 7.91 12.34
C LEU A 32 8.47 9.26 12.91
N LEU A 33 8.54 9.44 14.24
CA LEU A 33 8.27 10.74 14.88
C LEU A 33 9.50 11.67 14.87
N VAL A 34 10.68 11.15 14.53
CA VAL A 34 11.93 11.92 14.48
C VAL A 34 12.15 12.43 13.04
N PRO A 35 12.06 13.75 12.79
CA PRO A 35 12.15 14.28 11.42
C PRO A 35 13.44 13.90 10.69
N ASP A 36 14.58 13.91 11.39
CA ASP A 36 15.88 13.54 10.82
C ASP A 36 15.94 12.05 10.45
N TYR A 37 15.29 11.18 11.24
CA TYR A 37 15.20 9.77 10.89
C TYR A 37 14.44 9.60 9.59
N VAL A 38 13.27 10.25 9.49
CA VAL A 38 12.42 10.19 8.29
C VAL A 38 13.16 10.70 7.07
N PHE A 39 13.83 11.85 7.17
CA PHE A 39 14.58 12.45 6.08
C PHE A 39 15.72 11.57 5.58
N ASN A 40 16.43 10.89 6.48
CA ASN A 40 17.58 10.06 6.13
C ASN A 40 17.20 8.68 5.57
N HIS A 41 16.03 8.14 5.94
CA HIS A 41 15.63 6.78 5.56
C HIS A 41 14.59 6.73 4.45
N PHE A 42 13.81 7.80 4.22
CA PHE A 42 12.77 7.81 3.19
C PHE A 42 13.06 8.84 2.09
N GLY A 43 13.39 8.35 0.90
CA GLY A 43 13.50 9.21 -0.29
C GLY A 43 12.16 9.83 -0.66
N MET A 44 12.11 11.17 -0.71
CA MET A 44 10.95 11.91 -1.20
C MET A 44 10.85 11.81 -2.72
N ILE A 45 9.69 11.36 -3.20
CA ILE A 45 9.36 11.25 -4.62
C ILE A 45 7.90 11.64 -4.78
N ALA A 46 7.61 12.47 -5.79
CA ALA A 46 6.24 12.85 -6.12
C ALA A 46 5.41 11.62 -6.48
N LEU A 47 4.10 11.67 -6.19
CA LEU A 47 3.24 10.50 -6.36
C LEU A 47 3.16 10.06 -7.83
N ASP A 48 2.98 11.01 -8.75
CA ASP A 48 2.96 10.81 -10.20
C ASP A 48 4.27 10.19 -10.74
N GLU A 49 5.42 10.65 -10.28
CA GLU A 49 6.72 10.08 -10.66
C GLU A 49 6.87 8.65 -10.11
N LYS A 50 6.39 8.39 -8.90
CA LYS A 50 6.35 7.05 -8.31
C LYS A 50 5.46 6.11 -9.11
N GLU A 51 4.27 6.56 -9.53
CA GLU A 51 3.38 5.76 -10.39
C GLU A 51 4.03 5.46 -11.73
N SER A 52 4.66 6.47 -12.34
CA SER A 52 5.36 6.35 -13.60
C SER A 52 6.53 5.35 -13.50
N LEU A 53 7.29 5.39 -12.42
CA LEU A 53 8.37 4.43 -12.16
C LEU A 53 7.85 2.99 -12.03
N ILE A 54 6.74 2.78 -11.33
CA ILE A 54 6.11 1.46 -11.21
C ILE A 54 5.69 0.94 -12.59
N LYS A 55 5.05 1.78 -13.41
CA LYS A 55 4.68 1.40 -14.79
C LYS A 55 5.90 1.04 -15.65
N ARG A 56 7.01 1.76 -15.50
CA ARG A 56 8.28 1.44 -16.19
C ARG A 56 8.84 0.09 -15.75
N TYR A 57 8.77 -0.28 -14.46
CA TYR A 57 9.18 -1.61 -14.01
C TYR A 57 8.35 -2.72 -14.65
N TYR A 58 7.04 -2.55 -14.70
CA TYR A 58 6.16 -3.53 -15.34
C TYR A 58 6.42 -3.64 -16.83
N HIS A 59 6.61 -2.51 -17.52
CA HIS A 59 6.95 -2.51 -18.94
C HIS A 59 8.30 -3.20 -19.20
N MET A 60 9.32 -2.98 -18.37
CA MET A 60 10.59 -3.68 -18.48
C MET A 60 10.41 -5.20 -18.31
N LEU A 61 9.62 -5.62 -17.32
CA LEU A 61 9.36 -7.03 -17.06
C LEU A 61 8.62 -7.72 -18.22
N GLU A 62 7.68 -7.03 -18.89
CA GLU A 62 7.00 -7.55 -20.09
C GLU A 62 7.94 -7.84 -21.26
N HIS A 63 9.09 -7.17 -21.32
CA HIS A 63 10.08 -7.29 -22.41
C HIS A 63 11.30 -8.13 -21.99
N ASP A 64 11.31 -8.67 -20.77
CA ASP A 64 12.37 -9.54 -20.29
C ASP A 64 12.11 -10.99 -20.73
N HIS A 65 13.18 -11.74 -21.05
CA HIS A 65 13.07 -13.16 -21.41
C HIS A 65 12.40 -14.00 -20.30
N ALA A 66 12.54 -13.60 -19.04
CA ALA A 66 11.87 -14.27 -17.93
C ALA A 66 10.33 -14.24 -18.04
N PHE A 67 9.77 -13.29 -18.78
CA PHE A 67 8.33 -13.18 -19.01
C PHE A 67 7.79 -14.35 -19.85
N GLU A 68 8.63 -14.92 -20.73
CA GLU A 68 8.28 -16.06 -21.59
C GLU A 68 8.01 -17.35 -20.81
N TYR A 69 8.44 -17.42 -19.53
CA TYR A 69 8.11 -18.54 -18.65
C TYR A 69 6.67 -18.52 -18.12
N LEU A 70 5.94 -17.41 -18.28
CA LEU A 70 4.52 -17.34 -17.93
C LEU A 70 3.67 -18.00 -19.03
N SER A 71 2.52 -18.57 -18.67
CA SER A 71 1.58 -19.06 -19.70
C SER A 71 0.99 -17.90 -20.51
N GLU A 72 0.53 -18.17 -21.73
CA GLU A 72 -0.10 -17.15 -22.60
C GLU A 72 -1.27 -16.44 -21.91
N GLU A 73 -2.06 -17.17 -21.10
CA GLU A 73 -3.14 -16.60 -20.30
C GLU A 73 -2.62 -15.56 -19.29
N TRP A 74 -1.54 -15.89 -18.57
CA TRP A 74 -0.93 -14.98 -17.61
C TRP A 74 -0.29 -13.77 -18.29
N GLN A 75 0.38 -13.96 -19.43
CA GLN A 75 0.95 -12.87 -20.22
C GLN A 75 -0.16 -11.91 -20.69
N GLY A 76 -1.24 -12.46 -21.25
CA GLY A 76 -2.39 -11.67 -21.70
C GLY A 76 -3.07 -10.89 -20.58
N ALA A 77 -3.30 -11.52 -19.42
CA ALA A 77 -3.87 -10.85 -18.25
C ALA A 77 -2.96 -9.73 -17.72
N PHE A 78 -1.64 -9.93 -17.76
CA PHE A 78 -0.66 -8.96 -17.33
C PHE A 78 -0.62 -7.73 -18.23
N HIS A 79 -0.62 -7.93 -19.56
CA HIS A 79 -0.69 -6.84 -20.54
C HIS A 79 -1.99 -6.04 -20.39
N ALA A 80 -3.14 -6.71 -20.33
CA ALA A 80 -4.43 -6.04 -20.16
C ALA A 80 -4.50 -5.21 -18.87
N ARG A 81 -3.94 -5.73 -17.76
CA ARG A 81 -3.82 -4.99 -16.50
C ARG A 81 -2.93 -3.75 -16.66
N ASN A 82 -1.76 -3.88 -17.29
CA ASN A 82 -0.82 -2.78 -17.43
C ASN A 82 -1.35 -1.69 -18.38
N GLU A 83 -2.03 -2.06 -19.46
CA GLU A 83 -2.68 -1.11 -20.38
C GLU A 83 -3.83 -0.35 -19.72
N SER A 84 -4.60 -1.01 -18.85
CA SER A 84 -5.70 -0.39 -18.12
C SER A 84 -5.25 0.44 -16.91
N MET A 85 -3.95 0.43 -16.58
CA MET A 85 -3.36 1.11 -15.42
C MET A 85 -3.23 2.62 -15.64
N LYS A 86 -4.34 3.34 -15.47
CA LYS A 86 -4.38 4.80 -15.66
C LYS A 86 -3.78 5.57 -14.49
N GLN A 87 -4.28 5.31 -13.28
CA GLN A 87 -3.83 5.91 -12.03
C GLN A 87 -3.76 4.80 -10.99
N LEU A 88 -2.69 4.77 -10.20
CA LEU A 88 -2.51 3.71 -9.20
C LEU A 88 -3.32 4.03 -7.95
N THR A 89 -3.36 5.30 -7.55
CA THR A 89 -4.02 5.74 -6.31
C THR A 89 -4.37 7.22 -6.36
N ASP A 90 -5.29 7.64 -5.50
CA ASP A 90 -5.72 9.03 -5.34
C ASP A 90 -5.13 9.60 -4.03
N GLU A 91 -4.52 10.79 -4.09
CA GLU A 91 -3.87 11.40 -2.93
C GLU A 91 -4.88 11.74 -1.83
N ASP A 92 -6.09 12.18 -2.18
CA ASP A 92 -7.14 12.51 -1.22
C ASP A 92 -7.69 11.25 -0.54
N GLU A 93 -7.76 10.13 -1.28
CA GLU A 93 -8.09 8.84 -0.67
C GLU A 93 -6.99 8.36 0.29
N LEU A 94 -5.71 8.48 -0.07
CA LEU A 94 -4.60 8.12 0.82
C LEU A 94 -4.57 8.97 2.09
N ARG A 95 -4.73 10.29 1.94
CA ARG A 95 -4.80 11.21 3.07
C ARG A 95 -5.94 10.82 4.01
N TYR A 96 -7.12 10.56 3.44
CA TYR A 96 -8.28 10.13 4.21
C TYR A 96 -8.03 8.82 4.96
N ILE A 97 -7.39 7.83 4.32
CA ILE A 97 -7.03 6.56 4.96
C ILE A 97 -6.14 6.80 6.18
N ILE A 98 -5.06 7.58 6.03
CA ILE A 98 -4.11 7.83 7.12
C ILE A 98 -4.78 8.58 8.28
N GLU A 99 -5.65 9.55 7.98
CA GLU A 99 -6.38 10.33 8.98
C GLU A 99 -7.41 9.50 9.77
N HIS A 100 -8.04 8.49 9.15
CA HIS A 100 -9.17 7.76 9.75
C HIS A 100 -8.82 6.36 10.27
N ILE A 101 -7.68 5.77 9.88
CA ILE A 101 -7.19 4.51 10.47
C ILE A 101 -7.19 4.53 12.02
N PRO A 102 -6.75 5.61 12.70
CA PRO A 102 -6.78 5.66 14.16
C PRO A 102 -8.19 5.56 14.76
N ALA A 103 -9.24 5.96 14.05
CA ALA A 103 -10.60 5.85 14.56
C ALA A 103 -11.04 4.37 14.73
N LEU A 104 -10.56 3.50 13.86
CA LEU A 104 -10.80 2.04 13.91
C LEU A 104 -10.16 1.35 15.13
N ARG A 105 -9.25 2.03 15.82
CA ARG A 105 -8.68 1.53 17.09
C ARG A 105 -9.66 1.64 18.26
N ASN A 106 -10.64 2.53 18.15
CA ASN A 106 -11.58 2.86 19.23
C ASN A 106 -12.96 2.21 19.04
N LEU A 107 -13.14 1.38 18.02
CA LEU A 107 -14.38 0.65 17.79
C LEU A 107 -14.62 -0.39 18.90
N GLU A 108 -15.77 -0.30 19.54
CA GLU A 108 -16.12 -1.17 20.65
C GLU A 108 -16.30 -2.62 20.15
N GLY A 109 -15.61 -3.56 20.80
CA GLY A 109 -15.64 -4.98 20.42
C GLY A 109 -14.71 -5.36 19.25
N TYR A 110 -14.30 -4.40 18.41
CA TYR A 110 -13.47 -4.64 17.22
C TYR A 110 -12.27 -3.70 17.19
N TYR A 111 -11.12 -4.11 17.75
CA TYR A 111 -9.92 -3.29 17.67
C TYR A 111 -9.00 -3.70 16.51
N LEU A 112 -8.58 -2.70 15.74
CA LEU A 112 -7.63 -2.87 14.65
C LEU A 112 -6.24 -3.28 15.17
N ARG A 113 -5.73 -4.43 14.70
CA ARG A 113 -4.40 -4.98 15.04
C ARG A 113 -3.33 -4.50 14.07
N SER A 114 -3.66 -4.47 12.78
CA SER A 114 -2.76 -4.02 11.72
C SER A 114 -3.52 -3.53 10.50
N ALA A 115 -2.88 -2.66 9.73
CA ALA A 115 -3.36 -2.21 8.43
C ALA A 115 -2.24 -2.33 7.39
N VAL A 116 -2.57 -2.76 6.18
CA VAL A 116 -1.68 -2.75 5.02
C VAL A 116 -2.31 -1.82 4.00
N ILE A 117 -1.62 -0.75 3.65
CA ILE A 117 -2.04 0.20 2.63
C ILE A 117 -1.14 0.00 1.42
N ASN A 118 -1.74 -0.25 0.26
CA ASN A 118 -1.01 -0.50 -0.98
C ASN A 118 -1.45 0.50 -2.04
N LEU A 119 -0.47 1.21 -2.62
CA LEU A 119 -0.71 2.17 -3.68
C LEU A 119 -1.01 1.47 -5.01
N PHE A 120 -0.35 0.36 -5.29
CA PHE A 120 -0.37 -0.24 -6.62
C PHE A 120 -1.76 -0.75 -7.04
N ASN A 121 -2.48 -1.37 -6.12
CA ASN A 121 -3.82 -1.90 -6.37
C ASN A 121 -4.91 -1.07 -5.68
N SER A 122 -4.57 0.10 -5.12
CA SER A 122 -5.49 0.94 -4.34
C SER A 122 -6.29 0.14 -3.31
N THR A 123 -5.62 -0.75 -2.56
CA THR A 123 -6.27 -1.52 -1.51
C THR A 123 -5.76 -1.19 -0.11
N ILE A 124 -6.66 -1.40 0.84
CA ILE A 124 -6.35 -1.50 2.25
C ILE A 124 -6.77 -2.87 2.76
N SER A 125 -5.89 -3.51 3.52
CA SER A 125 -6.17 -4.76 4.25
C SER A 125 -6.05 -4.51 5.74
N MET A 126 -7.09 -4.83 6.49
CA MET A 126 -7.21 -4.52 7.92
C MET A 126 -7.45 -5.80 8.71
N SER A 127 -6.61 -6.06 9.71
CA SER A 127 -6.78 -7.21 10.61
C SER A 127 -7.35 -6.75 11.95
N PHE A 128 -8.48 -7.35 12.35
CA PHE A 128 -9.11 -7.10 13.65
C PHE A 128 -8.89 -8.26 14.61
N ASN A 129 -9.09 -8.03 15.90
CA ASN A 129 -8.99 -9.02 16.97
C ASN A 129 -9.94 -10.23 16.83
N CYS A 130 -11.08 -10.06 16.16
CA CYS A 130 -12.08 -11.12 15.97
C CYS A 130 -11.76 -12.08 14.79
N ASP A 131 -10.49 -12.19 14.42
CA ASP A 131 -9.90 -13.10 13.41
C ASP A 131 -10.33 -12.92 11.94
N GLY A 132 -10.99 -11.80 11.62
CA GLY A 132 -11.19 -11.36 10.24
C GLY A 132 -10.03 -10.50 9.72
N THR A 133 -9.60 -10.74 8.48
CA THR A 133 -8.93 -9.73 7.66
C THR A 133 -9.92 -9.20 6.65
N GLN A 134 -10.17 -7.90 6.65
CA GLN A 134 -11.02 -7.24 5.66
C GLN A 134 -10.13 -6.59 4.61
N ILE A 135 -10.43 -6.83 3.34
CA ILE A 135 -9.72 -6.22 2.20
C ILE A 135 -10.73 -5.43 1.39
N MET A 136 -10.44 -4.17 1.13
CA MET A 136 -11.29 -3.28 0.35
C MET A 136 -10.45 -2.29 -0.47
N SER A 137 -11.09 -1.63 -1.45
CA SER A 137 -10.46 -0.53 -2.16
C SER A 137 -10.37 0.71 -1.28
N HIS A 138 -9.48 1.64 -1.63
CA HIS A 138 -9.35 2.95 -0.97
C HIS A 138 -10.68 3.73 -0.97
N LYS A 139 -11.37 3.79 -2.12
CA LYS A 139 -12.73 4.34 -2.20
C LYS A 139 -13.72 3.70 -1.22
N LYS A 140 -13.78 2.37 -1.15
CA LYS A 140 -14.70 1.66 -0.25
C LYS A 140 -14.36 1.86 1.21
N PHE A 141 -13.09 2.09 1.54
CA PHE A 141 -12.70 2.44 2.89
C PHE A 141 -13.33 3.75 3.35
N ARG A 142 -13.42 4.75 2.46
CA ARG A 142 -14.12 6.00 2.77
C ARG A 142 -15.59 5.75 3.11
N GLU A 143 -16.29 5.04 2.22
CA GLU A 143 -17.70 4.66 2.42
C GLU A 143 -17.90 3.91 3.73
N PHE A 144 -16.98 2.99 4.07
CA PHE A 144 -17.00 2.24 5.33
C PHE A 144 -16.84 3.14 6.56
N ILE A 145 -15.89 4.09 6.55
CA ILE A 145 -15.72 5.02 7.65
C ILE A 145 -16.97 5.88 7.84
N GLU A 146 -17.54 6.42 6.76
CA GLU A 146 -18.73 7.29 6.82
C GLU A 146 -19.99 6.55 7.33
N GLU A 147 -20.07 5.22 7.13
CA GLU A 147 -21.20 4.41 7.56
C GLU A 147 -21.07 3.91 9.02
N TYR A 148 -19.86 3.62 9.49
CA TYR A 148 -19.64 2.85 10.73
C TYR A 148 -18.84 3.57 11.83
N VAL A 149 -18.28 4.75 11.57
CA VAL A 149 -17.40 5.48 12.51
C VAL A 149 -17.89 6.91 12.72
#